data_AF-A0A502LD22-F1
#
_entry.id   AF-A0A502LD22-F1
#
_cell.length_a   1.000
_cell.length_b   1.000
_cell.length_c   1.000
_cell.angle_alpha   90.00
_cell.angle_beta   90.00
_cell.angle_gamma   90.00
#
_symmetry.space_group_name_H-M   'P 1'
#
loop_
_entity.id
_entity.type
_entity.pdbx_description
1 polymer ?
#
loop_
_entity_poly.entity_id
_entity_poly.type
_entity_poly.pdbx_seq_one_letter_code
_entity_poly.pdbx_strand_id
1 'polypeptide(L)' 'MKLIKLSQVMAKTTLSKSTIYRLIKTSDFPPPKKLSLRAVAWLETEIDEWIVNRGCACNSSSNHSISTLQAYLLNNTTTQ' A
#
# COMPACT_ATOMS: atom_id res chain seq x y z
N MET A 1 -10.45 -9.10 -6.90
CA MET A 1 -10.75 -7.99 -5.98
C MET A 1 -11.60 -8.52 -4.84
N LYS A 2 -11.10 -8.47 -3.61
CA LYS A 2 -11.76 -9.05 -2.43
C LYS A 2 -12.09 -7.94 -1.43
N LEU A 3 -13.28 -8.00 -0.85
CA LEU A 3 -13.73 -7.10 0.21
C LEU A 3 -13.51 -7.78 1.56
N ILE A 4 -12.93 -7.05 2.50
CA ILE A 4 -12.62 -7.54 3.85
C ILE A 4 -13.38 -6.76 4.91
N LYS A 5 -13.85 -7.47 5.94
CA LYS A 5 -14.55 -6.90 7.10
C LYS A 5 -13.56 -6.32 8.10
N LEU A 6 -14.06 -5.51 9.04
CA LEU A 6 -13.25 -4.90 10.09
C LEU A 6 -12.38 -5.92 10.84
N SER A 7 -12.90 -7.11 11.18
CA SER A 7 -12.13 -8.14 11.86
C SER A 7 -10.90 -8.61 11.05
N GLN A 8 -11.02 -8.67 9.73
CA GLN A 8 -9.90 -9.03 8.85
C GLN A 8 -8.92 -7.86 8.70
N VAL A 9 -9.41 -6.62 8.63
CA VAL A 9 -8.56 -5.43 8.62
C VAL A 9 -7.72 -5.36 9.91
N MET A 10 -8.32 -5.64 11.06
CA MET A 10 -7.61 -5.73 12.34
C MET A 10 -6.55 -6.82 12.34
N ALA A 11 -6.86 -7.99 11.77
CA ALA A 11 -5.89 -9.08 11.64
C ALA A 11 -4.70 -8.71 10.72
N LYS A 12 -4.94 -8.02 9.60
CA LYS A 12 -3.88 -7.59 8.67
C LYS A 12 -3.02 -6.45 9.20
N THR A 13 -3.62 -5.48 9.89
CA THR A 13 -2.92 -4.27 10.34
C THR A 13 -2.39 -4.38 11.77
N THR A 14 -2.80 -5.40 12.53
CA THR A 14 -2.50 -5.58 13.96
C THR A 14 -2.97 -4.38 14.82
N LEU A 15 -3.84 -3.53 14.27
CA LEU A 15 -4.36 -2.35 14.94
C LEU A 15 -5.68 -2.66 15.66
N SER A 16 -5.88 -2.00 16.80
CA SER A 16 -7.16 -2.02 17.49
C SER A 16 -8.23 -1.28 16.67
N LYS A 17 -9.50 -1.70 16.84
CA LYS A 17 -10.67 -1.05 16.25
C LYS A 17 -10.70 0.46 16.52
N SER A 18 -10.39 0.87 17.75
CA SER A 18 -10.36 2.28 18.15
C SER A 18 -9.28 3.06 17.39
N THR A 19 -8.10 2.45 17.21
CA THR A 19 -7.02 3.05 16.40
C THR A 19 -7.46 3.22 14.96
N ILE A 20 -8.08 2.22 14.36
CA ILE A 20 -8.59 2.28 12.98
C ILE A 20 -9.57 3.45 12.83
N TYR A 21 -10.55 3.60 13.72
CA TYR A 21 -11.48 4.74 13.64
C TYR A 21 -10.81 6.09 13.88
N ARG A 22 -9.80 6.16 14.75
CA ARG A 22 -9.02 7.39 14.94
C ARG A 22 -8.30 7.76 13.64
N LEU A 23 -7.70 6.80 12.97
CA LEU A 23 -6.99 7.03 11.71
C LEU A 23 -7.95 7.37 10.56
N ILE A 24 -9.16 6.81 10.55
CA ILE A 24 -10.24 7.21 9.63
C ILE A 24 -10.61 8.68 9.88
N LYS A 25 -10.68 9.12 11.14
CA LYS A 25 -10.98 10.51 11.50
C LYS A 25 -9.85 11.47 11.08
N THR A 26 -8.60 11.03 11.13
CA THR A 26 -7.44 11.83 10.68
C THR A 26 -7.18 11.71 9.18
N SER A 27 -8.02 10.98 8.43
CA SER A 27 -7.84 10.70 7.00
C SER A 27 -6.55 9.95 6.65
N ASP A 28 -5.89 9.35 7.65
CA ASP A 28 -4.66 8.56 7.49
C ASP A 28 -4.95 7.07 7.27
N PHE A 29 -6.20 6.68 7.03
CA PHE A 29 -6.62 5.30 6.79
C PHE A 29 -7.67 5.26 5.67
N PRO A 30 -7.66 4.22 4.82
CA PRO A 30 -8.63 4.08 3.74
C PRO A 30 -10.09 4.09 4.26
N PRO A 31 -10.99 4.84 3.60
CA PRO A 31 -12.36 5.00 4.06
C PRO A 31 -13.14 3.69 3.94
N PRO A 32 -14.03 3.37 4.90
CA PRO A 32 -14.90 2.22 4.80
C PRO A 32 -15.91 2.38 3.66
N LYS A 33 -16.09 1.34 2.84
CA LYS A 33 -17.15 1.26 1.84
C LYS A 33 -18.40 0.65 2.47
N LYS A 34 -19.52 1.38 2.38
CA LYS A 34 -20.81 0.91 2.88
C LYS A 34 -21.39 -0.09 1.88
N LEU A 35 -21.61 -1.34 2.31
CA LEU A 35 -22.33 -2.35 1.52
C LEU A 35 -23.82 -2.34 1.84
N SER A 36 -24.18 -2.01 3.08
CA SER A 36 -25.57 -1.91 3.52
C SER A 36 -25.71 -0.91 4.67
N LEU A 37 -26.95 -0.71 5.13
CA LEU A 37 -27.28 0.14 6.28
C LEU A 37 -26.47 -0.18 7.54
N ARG A 38 -26.04 -1.44 7.72
CA ARG A 38 -25.31 -1.93 8.91
C ARG A 38 -23.94 -2.51 8.60
N ALA A 39 -23.62 -2.76 7.34
CA ALA A 39 -22.39 -3.43 6.93
C ALA A 39 -21.43 -2.50 6.20
N VAL A 40 -20.18 -2.47 6.67
CA VAL A 40 -19.06 -1.80 6.02
C VAL A 40 -17.95 -2.81 5.70
N ALA A 41 -17.26 -2.60 4.59
CA ALA A 41 -16.07 -3.35 4.22
C ALA A 41 -15.02 -2.44 3.58
N TRP A 42 -13.80 -2.96 3.46
CA TRP A 42 -12.68 -2.31 2.80
C TRP A 42 -12.24 -3.17 1.62
N LEU A 43 -11.68 -2.55 0.58
CA LEU A 43 -10.97 -3.35 -0.42
C LEU A 43 -9.68 -3.87 0.21
N GLU A 44 -9.42 -5.15 0.01
CA GLU A 44 -8.17 -5.76 0.45
C GLU A 44 -6.96 -5.04 -0.14
N THR A 45 -7.04 -4.65 -1.41
CA THR A 45 -5.97 -3.92 -2.12
C THR A 45 -5.71 -2.55 -1.48
N GLU A 46 -6.74 -1.78 -1.13
CA GLU A 46 -6.58 -0.48 -0.46
C GLU A 46 -5.88 -0.61 0.90
N ILE A 47 -6.18 -1.69 1.65
CA ILE A 47 -5.49 -1.97 2.92
C ILE A 47 -4.04 -2.37 2.67
N ASP A 48 -3.79 -3.22 1.69
CA ASP A 48 -2.44 -3.70 1.36
C ASP A 48 -1.53 -2.54 0.93
N GLU A 49 -2.00 -1.68 0.03
CA GLU A 49 -1.33 -0.46 -0.40
C GLU A 49 -1.04 0.47 0.78
N TRP A 50 -2.00 0.63 1.70
CA TRP A 50 -1.79 1.42 2.90
C TRP A 50 -0.72 0.84 3.82
N ILE A 51 -0.67 -0.49 3.99
CA ILE A 51 0.37 -1.17 4.78
C ILE A 51 1.73 -0.93 4.14
N VAL A 52 1.85 -1.08 2.82
CA VAL A 52 3.10 -0.83 2.08
C VAL A 52 3.54 0.63 2.24
N ASN A 53 2.62 1.58 2.08
CA ASN A 53 2.90 3.00 2.20
C ASN A 53 3.37 3.40 3.62
N ARG A 54 2.84 2.76 4.68
CA ARG A 54 3.30 3.01 6.06
C ARG A 54 4.53 2.20 6.47
N GLY A 55 4.65 0.96 6.02
CA GLY A 55 5.75 0.06 6.33
C GLY A 55 7.08 0.54 5.75
N CYS A 56 7.03 1.37 4.70
CA CYS A 56 8.19 2.02 4.10
C CYS A 56 8.55 3.35 4.79
N ALA A 57 8.31 3.50 6.09
CA ALA A 57 8.88 4.60 6.89
C ALA A 57 10.40 4.43 7.14
N CYS A 58 11.11 3.61 6.36
CA CYS A 58 12.51 3.91 6.08
C CYS A 58 12.54 4.97 4.97
N ASN A 59 12.83 6.21 5.37
CA ASN A 59 13.07 7.36 4.51
C ASN A 59 13.80 6.97 3.21
N SER A 60 13.07 6.87 2.10
CA SER A 60 13.63 6.80 0.76
C SER A 60 12.82 7.71 -0.13
N SER A 61 13.00 9.01 0.13
CA SER A 61 12.86 9.99 -0.93
C SER A 61 13.67 9.53 -2.15
N SER A 62 13.12 9.87 -3.31
CA SER A 62 13.77 10.00 -4.61
C SER A 62 14.05 8.75 -5.46
N ASN A 63 13.16 8.61 -6.45
CA ASN A 63 13.49 8.62 -7.88
C ASN A 63 14.02 7.32 -8.51
N HIS A 64 13.10 6.71 -9.26
CA HIS A 64 13.32 6.21 -10.61
C HIS A 64 14.58 6.79 -11.30
N SER A 65 15.61 5.97 -11.47
CA SER A 65 16.72 6.17 -12.42
C SER A 65 17.33 4.82 -12.77
N ILE A 66 16.63 4.04 -13.60
CA ILE A 66 17.29 3.03 -14.42
C ILE A 66 17.86 3.80 -15.62
N SER A 67 19.17 4.06 -15.69
CA SER A 67 19.89 4.34 -16.97
C SER A 67 21.40 4.59 -16.78
N THR A 68 22.13 3.69 -16.14
CA THR A 68 23.61 3.68 -16.28
C THR A 68 24.17 2.33 -16.69
N LEU A 69 23.52 1.22 -16.32
CA LEU A 69 23.97 -0.12 -16.70
C LEU A 69 23.45 -0.61 -18.07
N GLN A 70 22.38 -0.02 -18.62
CA GLN A 70 21.93 -0.31 -19.99
C GLN A 70 22.86 0.29 -21.05
N ALA A 71 23.54 1.40 -20.74
CA ALA A 71 24.47 2.06 -21.67
C ALA A 71 25.84 1.36 -21.76
N TYR A 72 26.27 0.69 -20.68
CA TYR A 72 27.54 -0.05 -20.63
C TYR A 72 27.46 -1.45 -21.27
N LEU A 73 26.29 -1.91 -21.69
CA LEU A 73 26.12 -3.26 -22.25
C LEU A 73 25.83 -3.27 -23.76
N LEU A 74 25.80 -2.10 -24.42
CA LEU A 74 25.57 -1.98 -25.88
C LEU A 74 26.81 -1.54 -26.66
N ASN A 75 27.94 -1.28 -26.00
CA ASN A 75 29.18 -0.79 -26.63
C ASN A 75 30.30 -1.86 -26.74
N ASN A 76 30.03 -3.10 -26.32
CA ASN A 76 31.00 -4.19 -26.27
C ASN A 76 30.56 -5.45 -27.02
N THR A 77 29.65 -5.32 -27.99
CA THR A 77 29.24 -6.41 -28.88
C THR A 77 29.24 -6.00 -30.35
N THR A 78 30.34 -5.43 -30.82
CA THR A 78 30.72 -5.48 -32.23
C THR A 78 32.20 -5.85 -32.31
N THR A 79 32.46 -7.15 -32.24
CA THR A 79 33.70 -7.75 -32.75
C THR A 79 33.40 -8.22 -34.17
N GLN A 80 33.92 -7.48 -35.15
CA GLN A 80 34.72 -7.95 -36.28
C GLN A 80 35.22 -6.76 -37.09
#